data_AF-A0A1I6CXV9-F1
#
_entry.id   AF-A0A1I6CXV9-F1
#
_cell.length_a   1.000
_cell.length_b   1.000
_cell.length_c   1.000
_cell.angle_alpha   90.00
_cell.angle_beta   90.00
_cell.angle_gamma   90.00
#
_symmetry.space_group_name_H-M   'P 1'
#
loop_
_entity.id
_entity.type
_entity.pdbx_description
1 polymer ?
#
loop_
_entity_poly.entity_id
_entity_poly.type
_entity_poly.pdbx_seq_one_letter_code
_entity_poly.pdbx_strand_id
1 'polypeptide(L)'
;MKTKILVSACLMGCKVRYNGSDKSELTAALQHWHQEQRLVMHCPELAAGLPVPRLPAEIVGGNGADVMRGAARIVESDGQDVTGHYQLAAWLALRAAQDAGCVAALLTDGSPTCGSEVIYDGSFSGSQQPGMGVATALLRAHVIAVFSQHQIPELINWVNERERSS
;
A
#
# COMPACT_ATOMS: atom_id res chain seq x y z
N MET A 1 -14.20 -12.93 14.74
CA MET A 1 -14.58 -12.32 13.43
C MET A 1 -13.43 -12.52 12.46
N LYS A 2 -13.65 -12.83 11.18
CA LYS A 2 -12.54 -13.02 10.22
C LYS A 2 -11.87 -11.69 9.89
N THR A 3 -10.54 -11.66 9.92
CA THR A 3 -9.75 -10.46 9.67
C THR A 3 -9.78 -10.11 8.18
N LYS A 4 -10.26 -8.90 7.86
CA LYS A 4 -10.23 -8.35 6.50
C LYS A 4 -8.99 -7.49 6.25
N ILE A 5 -8.48 -7.57 5.02
CA ILE A 5 -7.19 -7.03 4.63
C ILE A 5 -7.38 -6.24 3.33
N LEU A 6 -6.99 -4.96 3.34
CA LEU A 6 -6.89 -4.15 2.12
C LEU A 6 -5.67 -4.61 1.32
N VAL A 7 -5.78 -4.87 0.03
CA VAL A 7 -4.64 -5.32 -0.80
C VAL A 7 -4.48 -4.41 -2.00
N SER A 8 -3.25 -3.98 -2.26
CA SER A 8 -2.91 -3.26 -3.49
C SER A 8 -3.25 -4.13 -4.71
N ALA A 9 -4.13 -3.65 -5.59
CA ALA A 9 -4.65 -4.44 -6.71
C ALA A 9 -3.55 -5.00 -7.64
N CYS A 10 -2.42 -4.29 -7.78
CA CYS A 10 -1.27 -4.75 -8.56
C CYS A 10 -0.65 -6.05 -8.01
N LEU A 11 -0.73 -6.32 -6.70
CA LEU A 11 -0.21 -7.56 -6.10
C LEU A 11 -1.03 -8.80 -6.49
N MET A 12 -2.32 -8.61 -6.81
CA MET A 12 -3.21 -9.71 -7.18
C MET A 12 -3.09 -10.13 -8.65
N GLY A 13 -2.58 -9.24 -9.51
CA GLY A 13 -2.34 -9.52 -10.94
C GLY A 13 -0.90 -9.90 -11.28
N CYS A 14 0.06 -9.51 -10.44
CA CYS A 14 1.45 -9.90 -10.62
C CYS A 14 1.61 -11.38 -10.26
N LYS A 15 2.14 -12.18 -11.20
CA LYS A 15 2.78 -13.45 -10.87
C LYS A 15 3.93 -13.12 -9.92
N VAL A 16 3.67 -13.08 -8.62
CA VAL A 16 4.66 -12.75 -7.62
C VAL A 16 5.72 -13.86 -7.67
N ARG A 17 6.79 -13.61 -8.42
CA ARG A 17 7.88 -14.57 -8.65
C ARG A 17 8.75 -14.58 -7.39
N TYR A 18 8.27 -15.25 -6.35
CA TYR A 18 9.12 -15.65 -5.22
C TYR A 18 9.87 -16.93 -5.57
N ASN A 19 11.14 -17.08 -5.22
CA ASN A 19 11.91 -18.29 -5.53
C ASN A 19 11.93 -19.20 -4.30
N GLY A 20 11.73 -20.52 -4.48
CA GLY A 20 11.97 -21.53 -3.42
C GLY A 20 10.76 -21.89 -2.54
N SER A 21 10.84 -23.05 -1.89
CA SER A 21 9.80 -23.86 -1.23
C SER A 21 8.84 -23.18 -0.23
N ASP A 22 9.16 -22.01 0.33
CA ASP A 22 8.27 -21.23 1.24
C ASP A 22 7.08 -20.57 0.50
N LYS A 23 7.07 -20.69 -0.83
CA LYS A 23 6.07 -20.12 -1.75
C LYS A 23 4.68 -20.75 -1.63
N SER A 24 4.57 -22.01 -1.22
CA SER A 24 3.30 -22.75 -1.20
C SER A 24 2.37 -22.21 -0.13
N GLU A 25 2.87 -21.99 1.09
CA GLU A 25 2.08 -21.52 2.22
C GLU A 25 1.65 -20.06 2.07
N LEU A 26 2.56 -19.18 1.60
CA LEU A 26 2.26 -17.76 1.38
C LEU A 26 1.21 -17.56 0.27
N THR A 27 1.36 -18.29 -0.84
CA THR A 27 0.38 -18.27 -1.94
C THR A 27 -0.93 -18.89 -1.50
N ALA A 28 -0.89 -19.98 -0.72
CA ALA A 28 -2.08 -20.63 -0.19
C ALA A 28 -2.84 -19.74 0.78
N ALA A 29 -2.17 -19.01 1.67
CA ALA A 29 -2.82 -18.09 2.61
C ALA A 29 -3.58 -16.96 1.89
N LEU A 30 -2.92 -16.30 0.91
CA LEU A 30 -3.58 -15.27 0.09
C LEU A 30 -4.74 -15.84 -0.72
N GLN A 31 -4.58 -17.01 -1.34
CA GLN A 31 -5.66 -17.70 -2.07
C GLN A 31 -6.82 -18.07 -1.14
N HIS A 32 -6.51 -18.55 0.06
CA HIS A 32 -7.50 -18.90 1.06
C HIS A 32 -8.28 -17.66 1.50
N TRP A 33 -7.60 -16.57 1.87
CA TRP A 33 -8.25 -15.31 2.22
C TRP A 33 -9.07 -14.72 1.07
N HIS A 34 -8.65 -14.94 -0.18
CA HIS A 34 -9.43 -14.57 -1.36
C HIS A 34 -10.74 -15.37 -1.45
N GLN A 35 -10.68 -16.70 -1.29
CA GLN A 35 -11.86 -17.57 -1.27
C GLN A 35 -12.82 -17.22 -0.12
N GLU A 36 -12.27 -16.82 1.03
CA GLU A 36 -13.03 -16.37 2.19
C GLU A 36 -13.59 -14.94 2.07
N GLN A 37 -13.37 -14.25 0.93
CA GLN A 37 -13.78 -12.86 0.69
C GLN A 37 -13.23 -11.87 1.73
N ARG A 38 -12.01 -12.13 2.22
CA ARG A 38 -11.32 -11.29 3.22
C ARG A 38 -10.46 -10.21 2.59
N LEU A 39 -10.08 -10.38 1.33
CA LEU A 39 -9.23 -9.45 0.61
C LEU A 39 -10.06 -8.36 -0.07
N VAL A 40 -9.79 -7.12 0.29
CA VAL A 40 -10.39 -5.93 -0.32
C VAL A 40 -9.38 -5.34 -1.29
N MET A 41 -9.52 -5.66 -2.57
CA MET A 41 -8.60 -5.19 -3.59
C MET A 41 -8.87 -3.71 -3.88
N HIS A 42 -7.82 -2.89 -3.80
CA HIS A 42 -7.93 -1.46 -4.04
C HIS A 42 -6.66 -0.92 -4.71
N CYS A 43 -6.83 -0.08 -5.73
CA CYS A 43 -5.76 0.72 -6.30
C CYS A 43 -6.07 2.19 -6.00
N PRO A 44 -5.36 2.83 -5.06
CA PRO A 44 -5.70 4.18 -4.64
C PRO A 44 -5.61 5.19 -5.80
N GLU A 45 -4.62 5.01 -6.68
CA GLU A 45 -4.37 5.93 -7.79
C GLU A 45 -5.48 5.88 -8.84
N LEU A 46 -5.92 4.67 -9.23
CA LEU A 46 -7.06 4.49 -10.12
C LEU A 46 -8.36 5.02 -9.49
N ALA A 47 -8.55 4.80 -8.19
CA ALA A 47 -9.71 5.31 -7.47
C ALA A 47 -9.76 6.85 -7.47
N ALA A 48 -8.59 7.50 -7.45
CA ALA A 48 -8.45 8.95 -7.56
C ALA A 48 -8.52 9.48 -9.00
N GLY A 49 -8.75 8.62 -10.00
CA GLY A 49 -8.90 9.00 -11.40
C GLY A 49 -7.59 9.19 -12.18
N LEU A 50 -6.44 8.73 -11.63
CA LEU A 50 -5.18 8.78 -12.36
C LEU A 50 -5.18 7.82 -13.56
N PRO A 51 -4.65 8.22 -14.71
CA PRO A 51 -4.63 7.40 -15.92
C PRO A 51 -3.65 6.21 -15.80
N VAL A 52 -3.79 5.25 -16.73
CA VAL A 52 -2.85 4.15 -16.94
C VAL A 52 -2.59 4.01 -18.45
N PRO A 53 -1.34 4.15 -18.94
CA PRO A 53 -0.12 4.50 -18.19
C PRO A 53 -0.13 5.97 -17.71
N ARG A 54 0.73 6.28 -16.74
CA ARG A 54 0.97 7.62 -16.20
C ARG A 54 2.46 7.86 -16.00
N LEU A 55 2.86 9.11 -15.80
CA LEU A 55 4.24 9.45 -15.52
C LEU A 55 4.68 8.90 -14.14
N PRO A 56 5.97 8.56 -13.97
CA PRO A 56 6.54 8.33 -12.65
C PRO A 56 6.36 9.57 -11.76
N ALA A 57 5.96 9.36 -10.51
CA ALA A 57 5.81 10.40 -9.52
C ALA A 57 6.59 10.05 -8.26
N GLU A 58 7.24 11.05 -7.66
CA GLU A 58 8.05 10.89 -6.46
C GLU A 58 7.67 11.96 -5.41
N ILE A 59 7.85 11.64 -4.13
CA ILE A 59 7.67 12.61 -3.05
C ILE A 59 8.93 13.46 -2.96
N VAL A 60 8.75 14.79 -3.02
CA VAL A 60 9.82 15.77 -2.90
C VAL A 60 9.69 16.52 -1.58
N GLY A 61 10.78 16.54 -0.80
CA GLY A 61 10.88 17.30 0.44
C GLY A 61 10.31 16.61 1.69
N GLY A 62 10.13 15.29 1.69
CA GLY A 62 9.68 14.53 2.86
C GLY A 62 9.19 13.13 2.50
N ASN A 63 8.22 12.63 3.27
CA ASN A 63 7.50 11.39 2.98
C ASN A 63 5.97 11.62 2.95
N GLY A 64 5.20 10.54 2.80
CA GLY A 64 3.75 10.58 2.70
C GLY A 64 3.06 11.29 3.88
N ALA A 65 3.57 11.19 5.10
CA ALA A 65 3.01 11.91 6.24
C ALA A 65 3.22 13.42 6.13
N ASP A 66 4.34 13.86 5.53
CA ASP A 66 4.62 15.27 5.27
C ASP A 66 3.71 15.82 4.17
N VAL A 67 3.48 15.02 3.12
CA VAL A 67 2.53 15.34 2.06
C VAL A 67 1.12 15.50 2.61
N MET A 68 0.66 14.59 3.48
CA MET A 68 -0.67 14.69 4.10
C MET A 68 -0.82 15.92 5.02
N ARG A 69 0.29 16.49 5.50
CA ARG A 69 0.32 17.74 6.29
C ARG A 69 0.57 18.99 5.46
N GLY A 70 0.80 18.86 4.15
CA GLY A 70 1.14 19.98 3.26
C GLY A 70 2.58 20.48 3.40
N ALA A 71 3.48 19.69 4.01
CA ALA A 71 4.90 20.02 4.20
C ALA A 71 5.81 19.44 3.11
N ALA A 72 5.30 18.55 2.27
CA ALA A 72 5.99 17.97 1.12
C ALA A 72 5.03 17.88 -0.08
N ARG A 73 5.58 17.60 -1.26
CA ARG A 73 4.82 17.54 -2.53
C ARG A 73 5.06 16.22 -3.23
N ILE A 74 4.12 15.84 -4.09
CA ILE A 74 4.31 14.75 -5.05
C ILE A 74 4.36 15.37 -6.44
N VAL A 75 5.47 15.11 -7.13
CA VAL A 75 5.76 15.70 -8.43
C VAL A 75 5.96 14.58 -9.44
N GLU A 76 5.43 14.76 -10.66
CA GLU A 76 5.70 13.87 -11.79
C GLU A 76 7.07 14.16 -12.42
N SER A 77 7.58 13.22 -13.21
CA SER A 77 8.91 13.34 -13.84
C SER A 77 9.06 14.53 -14.79
N ASP A 78 7.96 15.13 -15.23
CA ASP A 78 7.95 16.35 -16.06
C ASP A 78 7.91 17.65 -15.22
N GLY A 79 7.87 17.54 -13.89
CA GLY A 79 7.81 18.65 -12.96
C GLY A 79 6.41 19.07 -12.54
N GLN A 80 5.34 18.40 -13.01
CA GLN A 80 3.97 18.74 -12.61
C GLN A 80 3.69 18.34 -11.15
N ASP A 81 3.15 19.28 -10.37
CA ASP A 81 2.67 19.00 -9.00
C ASP A 81 1.32 18.27 -9.06
N VAL A 82 1.33 17.02 -8.62
CA VAL A 82 0.16 16.13 -8.61
C VAL A 82 -0.29 15.78 -7.18
N THR A 83 0.19 16.54 -6.19
CA THR A 83 -0.04 16.28 -4.76
C THR A 83 -1.51 16.02 -4.42
N GLY A 84 -2.43 16.83 -4.96
CA GLY A 84 -3.86 16.71 -4.68
C GLY A 84 -4.47 15.36 -5.09
N HIS A 85 -4.06 14.81 -6.23
CA HIS A 85 -4.54 13.51 -6.70
C HIS A 85 -4.07 12.37 -5.78
N TYR A 86 -2.83 12.45 -5.31
CA TYR A 86 -2.26 11.44 -4.42
C TYR A 86 -2.80 11.54 -2.99
N GLN A 87 -3.06 12.75 -2.48
CA GLN A 87 -3.78 12.93 -1.22
C GLN A 87 -5.20 12.35 -1.30
N LEU A 88 -5.92 12.59 -2.41
CA LEU A 88 -7.23 11.98 -2.65
C LEU A 88 -7.12 10.44 -2.69
N ALA A 89 -6.12 9.90 -3.38
CA ALA A 89 -5.86 8.47 -3.42
C ALA A 89 -5.71 7.87 -2.02
N ALA A 90 -4.93 8.52 -1.14
CA ALA A 90 -4.78 8.09 0.26
C ALA A 90 -6.12 8.06 1.00
N TRP A 91 -6.92 9.12 0.90
CA TRP A 91 -8.25 9.18 1.52
C TRP A 91 -9.19 8.10 1.03
N LEU A 92 -9.20 7.83 -0.28
CA LEU A 92 -10.02 6.77 -0.88
C LEU A 92 -9.59 5.38 -0.40
N ALA A 93 -8.29 5.14 -0.23
CA ALA A 93 -7.77 3.89 0.33
C ALA A 93 -8.19 3.69 1.79
N LEU A 94 -8.08 4.74 2.61
CA LEU A 94 -8.56 4.70 4.00
C LEU A 94 -10.06 4.43 4.04
N ARG A 95 -10.84 5.13 3.21
CA ARG A 95 -12.29 4.96 3.15
C ARG A 95 -12.68 3.54 2.77
N ALA A 96 -12.04 2.98 1.75
CA ALA A 96 -12.26 1.60 1.32
C ALA A 96 -11.93 0.59 2.44
N ALA A 97 -10.85 0.82 3.19
CA ALA A 97 -10.49 -0.01 4.33
C ALA A 97 -11.53 0.07 5.45
N GLN A 98 -11.97 1.28 5.81
CA GLN A 98 -12.95 1.50 6.88
C GLN A 98 -14.32 0.93 6.53
N ASP A 99 -14.84 1.21 5.32
CA ASP A 99 -16.15 0.72 4.87
C ASP A 99 -16.19 -0.81 4.82
N ALA A 100 -15.07 -1.44 4.49
CA ALA A 100 -14.98 -2.90 4.48
C ALA A 100 -14.70 -3.51 5.86
N GLY A 101 -14.29 -2.73 6.85
CA GLY A 101 -13.85 -3.21 8.16
C GLY A 101 -12.46 -3.85 8.14
N CYS A 102 -11.56 -3.39 7.28
CA CYS A 102 -10.17 -3.84 7.23
C CYS A 102 -9.40 -3.34 8.45
N VAL A 103 -8.60 -4.24 9.02
CA VAL A 103 -7.71 -3.94 10.16
C VAL A 103 -6.24 -4.08 9.80
N ALA A 104 -5.97 -4.58 8.59
CA ALA A 104 -4.65 -4.65 8.00
C ALA A 104 -4.68 -4.24 6.52
N ALA A 105 -3.52 -3.88 5.98
CA ALA A 105 -3.31 -3.60 4.57
C ALA A 105 -2.00 -4.24 4.09
N LEU A 106 -2.04 -4.89 2.93
CA LEU A 106 -0.89 -5.41 2.18
C LEU A 106 -0.66 -4.51 0.96
N LEU A 107 0.40 -3.71 1.01
CA LEU A 107 0.68 -2.67 0.03
C LEU A 107 1.99 -2.92 -0.72
N THR A 108 2.10 -2.35 -1.93
CA THR A 108 3.32 -2.43 -2.73
C THR A 108 4.32 -1.37 -2.32
N ASP A 109 5.52 -1.79 -1.94
CA ASP A 109 6.58 -0.90 -1.51
C ASP A 109 7.19 -0.07 -2.66
N GLY A 110 7.84 1.05 -2.33
CA GLY A 110 8.50 1.93 -3.30
C GLY A 110 7.59 2.91 -4.06
N SER A 111 6.27 2.82 -3.90
CA SER A 111 5.31 3.77 -4.49
C SER A 111 5.16 5.04 -3.62
N PRO A 112 4.98 6.24 -4.20
CA PRO A 112 4.63 7.46 -3.44
C PRO A 112 3.27 7.34 -2.74
N THR A 113 2.45 6.37 -3.14
CA THR A 113 1.13 6.08 -2.55
C THR A 113 1.23 4.97 -1.51
N CYS A 114 1.75 3.82 -1.93
CA CYS A 114 1.66 2.55 -1.20
C CYS A 114 2.96 2.15 -0.48
N GLY A 115 4.06 2.88 -0.68
CA GLY A 115 5.35 2.62 -0.03
C GLY A 115 5.19 2.48 1.48
N SER A 116 5.75 1.45 2.08
CA SER A 116 5.57 1.13 3.50
C SER A 116 6.83 1.33 4.32
N GLU A 117 7.99 1.08 3.72
CA GLU A 117 9.31 1.21 4.36
C GLU A 117 10.26 2.06 3.53
N VAL A 118 10.13 2.02 2.20
CA VAL A 118 10.93 2.82 1.29
C VAL A 118 10.08 3.55 0.26
N ILE A 119 10.56 4.72 -0.13
CA ILE A 119 10.06 5.54 -1.24
C ILE A 119 11.26 6.01 -2.07
N TYR A 120 11.02 6.45 -3.31
CA TYR A 120 12.06 7.15 -4.06
C TYR A 120 12.41 8.50 -3.41
N ASP A 121 13.63 8.97 -3.64
CA ASP A 121 14.20 10.15 -2.97
C ASP A 121 13.71 11.51 -3.50
N GLY A 122 12.92 11.53 -4.57
CA GLY A 122 12.40 12.74 -5.19
C GLY A 122 13.34 13.36 -6.23
N SER A 123 14.50 12.72 -6.49
CA SER A 123 15.47 13.19 -7.49
C SER A 123 15.27 12.57 -8.86
N PHE A 124 14.38 11.57 -9.01
CA PHE A 124 14.22 10.76 -10.22
C PHE A 124 15.51 10.03 -10.66
N SER A 125 16.46 9.84 -9.75
CA SER A 125 17.71 9.08 -10.01
C SER A 125 17.54 7.56 -9.86
N GLY A 126 16.36 7.10 -9.41
CA GLY A 126 16.11 5.71 -9.03
C GLY A 126 16.59 5.36 -7.62
N SER A 127 17.18 6.32 -6.89
CA SER A 127 17.58 6.18 -5.50
C SER A 127 16.37 6.08 -4.58
N GLN A 128 16.47 5.22 -3.57
CA GLN A 128 15.44 5.03 -2.56
C GLN A 128 15.90 5.57 -1.21
N GLN A 129 14.95 6.03 -0.41
CA GLN A 129 15.15 6.49 0.95
C GLN A 129 14.13 5.84 1.90
N PRO A 130 14.45 5.71 3.20
CA PRO A 130 13.48 5.32 4.20
C PRO A 130 12.30 6.28 4.23
N GLY A 131 11.08 5.75 4.17
CA GLY A 131 9.88 6.57 4.15
C GLY A 131 8.64 5.75 3.85
N MET A 132 7.51 6.43 3.73
CA MET A 132 6.26 5.78 3.39
C MET A 132 5.45 6.65 2.44
N GLY A 133 4.59 6.03 1.65
CA GLY A 133 3.66 6.72 0.77
C GLY A 133 2.46 7.30 1.53
N VAL A 134 1.70 8.14 0.83
CA VAL A 134 0.56 8.87 1.41
C VAL A 134 -0.54 7.95 1.96
N ALA A 135 -0.85 6.85 1.27
CA ALA A 135 -1.88 5.90 1.74
C ALA A 135 -1.38 5.14 2.97
N THR A 136 -0.11 4.70 2.98
CA THR A 136 0.47 4.04 4.15
C THR A 136 0.48 4.94 5.38
N ALA A 137 0.88 6.21 5.21
CA ALA A 137 0.88 7.17 6.30
C ALA A 137 -0.52 7.31 6.92
N LEU A 138 -1.54 7.44 6.07
CA LEU A 138 -2.92 7.62 6.52
C LEU A 138 -3.49 6.34 7.16
N LEU A 139 -3.27 5.16 6.57
CA LEU A 139 -3.73 3.89 7.14
C LEU A 139 -3.11 3.64 8.53
N ARG A 140 -1.80 3.86 8.69
CA ARG A 140 -1.12 3.74 9.99
C ARG A 140 -1.66 4.71 11.03
N ALA A 141 -1.93 5.96 10.64
CA ALA A 141 -2.52 6.97 11.53
C ALA A 141 -3.91 6.56 12.05
N HIS A 142 -4.64 5.74 11.29
CA HIS A 142 -5.95 5.19 11.66
C HIS A 142 -5.88 3.76 12.23
N VAL A 143 -4.71 3.34 12.74
CA VAL A 143 -4.51 2.06 13.44
C VAL A 143 -4.80 0.84 12.55
N ILE A 144 -4.62 0.98 11.24
CA ILE A 144 -4.60 -0.14 10.30
C ILE A 144 -3.15 -0.61 10.18
N ALA A 145 -2.90 -1.89 10.46
CA ALA A 145 -1.57 -2.46 10.32
C ALA A 145 -1.17 -2.53 8.84
N VAL A 146 0.00 -2.00 8.47
CA VAL A 146 0.44 -1.97 7.06
C VAL A 146 1.68 -2.84 6.88
N PHE A 147 1.61 -3.75 5.93
CA PHE A 147 2.66 -4.69 5.54
C PHE A 147 3.00 -4.52 4.06
N SER A 148 4.27 -4.71 3.71
CA SER A 148 4.73 -4.75 2.32
C SER A 148 4.57 -6.15 1.72
N GLN A 149 4.74 -6.28 0.39
CA GLN A 149 4.82 -7.60 -0.25
C GLN A 149 5.97 -8.47 0.28
N HIS A 150 6.97 -7.88 0.91
CA HIS A 150 8.09 -8.60 1.52
C HIS A 150 7.76 -9.10 2.93
N GLN A 151 6.66 -8.62 3.52
CA GLN A 151 6.25 -8.90 4.89
C GLN A 151 4.99 -9.79 4.98
N ILE A 152 4.76 -10.63 3.96
CA ILE A 152 3.62 -11.54 3.93
C ILE A 152 3.70 -12.58 5.08
N PRO A 153 4.85 -13.20 5.42
CA PRO A 153 4.94 -14.09 6.57
C PRO A 153 4.51 -13.43 7.88
N GLU A 154 4.93 -12.19 8.11
CA GLU A 154 4.60 -11.38 9.28
C GLU A 154 3.10 -11.06 9.31
N LEU A 155 2.51 -10.72 8.16
CA LEU A 155 1.07 -10.52 8.02
C LEU A 155 0.29 -11.78 8.40
N ILE A 156 0.73 -12.97 7.94
CA ILE A 156 0.08 -14.24 8.29
C ILE A 156 0.12 -14.48 9.79
N ASN A 157 1.28 -14.33 10.41
CA ASN A 157 1.44 -14.50 11.86
C ASN A 157 0.55 -13.52 12.62
N TRP A 158 0.54 -12.25 12.21
CA TRP A 158 -0.29 -11.21 12.82
C TRP A 158 -1.79 -11.54 12.74
N VAL A 159 -2.26 -12.01 11.57
CA VAL A 159 -3.65 -12.43 11.38
C VAL A 159 -4.00 -13.61 12.29
N ASN A 160 -3.13 -14.62 12.35
CA ASN A 160 -3.33 -15.81 13.17
C ASN A 160 -3.41 -15.47 14.67
N GLU A 161 -2.52 -14.62 15.16
CA GLU A 161 -2.51 -14.15 16.55
C GLU A 161 -3.77 -13.37 16.90
N ARG A 162 -4.19 -12.47 16.00
CA ARG A 162 -5.41 -11.67 16.19
C ARG A 162 -6.66 -12.53 16.25
N GLU A 163 -6.76 -13.52 15.38
CA GLU A 163 -7.91 -14.43 15.33
C GLU A 163 -7.94 -15.41 16.50
N ARG A 164 -6.79 -15.78 17.06
CA ARG A 164 -6.73 -16.54 18.32
C ARG A 164 -7.17 -15.74 19.54
N SER A 165 -7.04 -14.42 19.47
CA SER A 165 -7.33 -13.49 20.58
C SER A 165 -8.73 -12.86 20.50
N SER A 166 -9.53 -13.21 19.47
CA SER A 166 -10.86 -12.65 19.18
C SER A 166 -11.95 -13.70 19.34
#